data_AF-A0A379T702-F1
#
_entry.id   AF-A0A379T702-F1
#
_cell.length_a   1.000
_cell.length_b   1.000
_cell.length_c   1.000
_cell.angle_alpha   90.00
_cell.angle_beta   90.00
_cell.angle_gamma   90.00
#
_symmetry.space_group_name_H-M   'P 1'
#
loop_
_entity.id
_entity.type
_entity.pdbx_description
1 polymer ?
#
loop_
_entity_poly.entity_id
_entity_poly.type
_entity_poly.pdbx_seq_one_letter_code
_entity_poly.pdbx_strand_id
1 'polypeptide(L)'
;MKKLKINYLFIGILTLLLAAALWPSIPWFGKTENHVAAIQARGVLRVSTIDSPLTYAVVNGKKYGLDYELAQQFANYLGVKLKITVRQNISQLFDDLDNGNADLLAAGLVYDSARVKKYQPGPMYYSVSQQLVYRVGQYRPRSLATVTENQLTIAPGHVVVNDLQRLKETKFPDLSWKVDDKKGSTTLLEDVINGKLDYTIADSVAISLFQRVHPELAVALDVTDEQPVTWFSRLDDDNTLSAALLDFFNSINEDGSLARIEEKYLGHGDDFDYVDTRSFLRAVDNVLPELEALFKKYAKEIDWRLLAAISYQESHWDPQATSPTGVRGLMMLTKNTAQSLGLTDRTDCGAKHQRRRSLS
;
A
#
# COMPACT_ATOMS: atom_id res chain seq x y z
N MET A 1 43.42 -73.46 20.97
CA MET A 1 42.84 -72.16 20.54
C MET A 1 42.80 -72.12 19.00
N LYS A 2 41.64 -72.39 18.38
CA LYS A 2 41.48 -72.33 16.90
C LYS A 2 41.18 -70.88 16.50
N LYS A 3 42.05 -70.27 15.69
CA LYS A 3 41.81 -68.94 15.10
C LYS A 3 40.63 -69.03 14.12
N LEU A 4 39.54 -68.31 14.40
CA LEU A 4 38.45 -68.13 13.46
C LEU A 4 38.98 -67.41 12.22
N LYS A 5 39.02 -68.10 11.08
CA LYS A 5 39.21 -67.46 9.77
C LYS A 5 37.89 -66.79 9.41
N ILE A 6 37.82 -65.50 9.65
CA ILE A 6 36.69 -64.65 9.28
C ILE A 6 36.65 -64.57 7.75
N ASN A 7 35.59 -65.10 7.16
CA ASN A 7 35.41 -65.11 5.72
C ASN A 7 34.86 -63.75 5.28
N TYR A 8 35.73 -62.86 4.76
CA TYR A 8 35.36 -61.50 4.34
C TYR A 8 34.21 -61.46 3.33
N LEU A 9 34.05 -62.52 2.55
CA LEU A 9 32.92 -62.68 1.62
C LEU A 9 31.57 -62.77 2.36
N PHE A 10 31.55 -63.44 3.50
CA PHE A 10 30.36 -63.60 4.32
C PHE A 10 29.99 -62.29 5.04
N ILE A 11 31.00 -61.53 5.48
CA ILE A 11 30.77 -60.18 6.02
C ILE A 11 30.21 -59.26 4.94
N GLY A 12 30.78 -59.27 3.73
CA GLY A 12 30.31 -58.44 2.62
C GLY A 12 28.83 -58.70 2.28
N ILE A 13 28.45 -59.98 2.20
CA ILE A 13 27.06 -60.39 1.95
C ILE A 13 26.15 -59.95 3.10
N LEU A 14 26.58 -60.14 4.36
CA LEU A 14 25.80 -59.76 5.53
C LEU A 14 25.61 -58.24 5.61
N THR A 15 26.63 -57.45 5.27
CA THR A 15 26.53 -55.98 5.22
C THR A 15 25.61 -55.50 4.10
N LEU A 16 25.62 -56.15 2.94
CA LEU A 16 24.71 -55.84 1.83
C LEU A 16 23.26 -56.18 2.18
N LEU A 17 23.03 -57.31 2.85
CA LEU A 17 21.71 -57.70 3.34
C LEU A 17 21.20 -56.75 4.43
N LEU A 18 22.08 -56.31 5.35
CA LEU A 18 21.72 -55.30 6.35
C LEU A 18 21.42 -53.94 5.70
N ALA A 19 22.21 -53.50 4.72
CA ALA A 19 21.96 -52.26 4.00
C ALA A 19 20.64 -52.32 3.22
N ALA A 20 20.33 -53.45 2.57
CA ALA A 20 19.07 -53.66 1.87
C ALA A 20 17.86 -53.77 2.82
N ALA A 21 18.04 -54.38 4.00
CA ALA A 21 16.99 -54.48 5.01
C ALA A 21 16.72 -53.14 5.72
N LEU A 22 17.74 -52.29 5.86
CA LEU A 22 17.61 -50.94 6.40
C LEU A 22 17.16 -49.91 5.36
N TRP A 23 17.31 -50.19 4.06
CA TRP A 23 16.86 -49.32 2.95
C TRP A 23 15.38 -48.87 3.07
N PRO A 24 14.40 -49.76 3.34
CA PRO A 24 13.01 -49.34 3.55
C PRO A 24 12.74 -48.68 4.91
N SER A 25 13.69 -48.73 5.86
CA SER A 25 13.58 -48.09 7.18
C SER A 25 14.16 -46.67 7.20
N ILE A 26 14.86 -46.27 6.14
CA ILE A 26 15.19 -44.87 5.90
C ILE A 26 13.87 -44.22 5.49
N PRO A 27 13.32 -43.27 6.29
CA PRO A 27 12.17 -42.53 5.84
C PRO A 27 12.60 -41.79 4.58
N TRP A 28 12.12 -42.27 3.43
CA TRP A 28 12.00 -41.47 2.23
C TRP A 28 10.99 -40.39 2.60
N PHE A 29 11.46 -39.34 3.29
CA PHE A 29 10.80 -38.04 3.29
C PHE A 29 10.85 -37.60 1.83
N GLY A 30 9.92 -38.11 1.03
CA GLY A 30 9.40 -37.36 -0.09
C GLY A 30 8.99 -36.05 0.52
N LYS A 31 9.80 -35.02 0.27
CA LYS A 31 9.61 -33.68 0.77
C LYS A 31 8.32 -33.20 0.11
N THR A 32 7.16 -33.49 0.70
CA THR A 32 6.02 -32.60 0.55
C THR A 32 6.55 -31.27 1.02
N GLU A 33 6.84 -30.39 0.06
CA GLU A 33 7.28 -29.04 0.37
C GLU A 33 6.18 -28.47 1.26
N ASN A 34 6.56 -28.07 2.47
CA ASN A 34 5.68 -27.34 3.37
C ASN A 34 6.26 -25.93 3.39
N HIS A 35 5.66 -25.04 2.61
CA HIS A 35 6.09 -23.66 2.41
C HIS A 35 6.14 -22.91 3.72
N VAL A 36 5.15 -23.12 4.60
CA VAL A 36 5.14 -22.50 5.94
C VAL A 36 6.34 -22.96 6.75
N ALA A 37 6.61 -24.27 6.79
CA ALA A 37 7.77 -24.82 7.50
C ALA A 37 9.10 -24.33 6.88
N ALA A 38 9.17 -24.16 5.57
CA ALA A 38 10.35 -23.60 4.89
C ALA A 38 10.56 -22.12 5.24
N ILE A 39 9.49 -21.33 5.30
CA ILE A 39 9.50 -19.92 5.73
C ILE A 39 9.95 -19.82 7.20
N GLN A 40 9.40 -20.67 8.07
CA GLN A 40 9.74 -20.74 9.50
C GLN A 40 11.20 -21.17 9.71
N ALA A 41 11.66 -22.21 9.02
CA ALA A 41 13.04 -22.70 9.11
C ALA A 41 14.04 -21.64 8.65
N ARG A 42 13.70 -20.85 7.62
CA ARG A 42 14.50 -19.70 7.17
C ARG A 42 14.39 -18.50 8.11
N GLY A 43 13.32 -18.41 8.92
CA GLY A 43 13.06 -17.31 9.83
C GLY A 43 12.66 -15.99 9.14
N VAL A 44 12.31 -16.04 7.85
CA VAL A 44 11.99 -14.85 7.04
C VAL A 44 10.87 -15.12 6.03
N LEU A 45 9.78 -14.37 6.14
CA LEU A 45 8.75 -14.21 5.11
C LEU A 45 9.19 -13.13 4.11
N ARG A 46 9.31 -13.49 2.83
CA ARG A 46 9.70 -12.58 1.74
C ARG A 46 8.45 -12.12 1.02
N VAL A 47 8.20 -10.82 1.06
CA VAL A 47 7.04 -10.19 0.41
C VAL A 47 7.52 -9.21 -0.63
N SER A 48 7.01 -9.33 -1.85
CA SER A 48 7.21 -8.32 -2.90
C SER A 48 6.00 -7.40 -3.00
N THR A 49 6.27 -6.10 -3.14
CA THR A 49 5.27 -5.03 -3.18
C THR A 49 5.69 -3.90 -4.13
N ILE A 50 4.83 -2.90 -4.34
CA ILE A 50 5.13 -1.64 -5.03
C ILE A 50 5.15 -0.47 -4.04
N ASP A 51 5.77 0.64 -4.43
CA ASP A 51 5.76 1.88 -3.65
C ASP A 51 4.45 2.65 -3.87
N SER A 52 3.66 2.76 -2.81
CA SER A 52 2.43 3.55 -2.75
C SER A 52 2.04 3.76 -1.29
N PRO A 53 1.42 4.90 -0.93
CA PRO A 53 0.87 5.11 0.41
C PRO A 53 -0.10 4.01 0.88
N LEU A 54 -0.75 3.31 -0.06
CA LEU A 54 -1.66 2.21 0.24
C LEU A 54 -0.92 0.89 0.50
N THR A 55 0.14 0.58 -0.23
CA THR A 55 0.80 -0.74 -0.20
C THR A 55 1.97 -0.73 0.79
N TYR A 56 3.00 0.06 0.49
CA TYR A 56 4.22 0.23 1.26
C TYR A 56 4.86 1.58 0.94
N ALA A 57 5.15 2.36 1.97
CA ALA A 57 5.91 3.59 1.88
C ALA A 57 6.77 3.80 3.13
N VAL A 58 7.78 4.66 3.00
CA VAL A 58 8.69 5.01 4.10
C VAL A 58 8.71 6.51 4.29
N VAL A 59 8.25 6.98 5.45
CA VAL A 59 8.29 8.40 5.84
C VAL A 59 9.07 8.53 7.14
N ASN A 60 10.13 9.34 7.14
CA ASN A 60 11.01 9.55 8.29
C ASN A 60 11.56 8.24 8.89
N GLY A 61 11.90 7.27 8.05
CA GLY A 61 12.39 5.96 8.46
C GLY A 61 11.31 5.02 9.04
N LYS A 62 10.05 5.47 9.17
CA LYS A 62 8.93 4.63 9.55
C LYS A 62 8.25 4.07 8.30
N LYS A 63 8.12 2.75 8.27
CA LYS A 63 7.41 2.01 7.23
C LYS A 63 5.92 1.99 7.56
N TYR A 64 5.07 2.20 6.56
CA TYR A 64 3.62 2.11 6.67
C TYR A 64 3.02 1.67 5.34
N GLY A 65 1.75 1.32 5.37
CA GLY A 65 0.97 0.86 4.22
C GLY A 65 0.04 -0.26 4.68
N LEU A 66 -1.12 -0.36 4.07
CA LEU A 66 -2.12 -1.38 4.38
C LEU A 66 -1.51 -2.77 4.17
N ASP A 67 -0.94 -3.04 2.99
CA ASP A 67 -0.29 -4.33 2.68
C ASP A 67 0.91 -4.59 3.61
N TYR A 68 1.70 -3.56 3.90
CA TYR A 68 2.84 -3.69 4.81
C TYR A 68 2.42 -4.08 6.23
N GLU A 69 1.43 -3.41 6.80
CA GLU A 69 0.99 -3.67 8.16
C GLU A 69 0.31 -5.04 8.28
N LEU A 70 -0.49 -5.44 7.29
CA LEU A 70 -1.05 -6.79 7.21
C LEU A 70 0.06 -7.85 7.05
N ALA A 71 1.03 -7.64 6.15
CA ALA A 71 2.14 -8.56 5.95
C ALA A 71 3.02 -8.69 7.20
N GLN A 72 3.18 -7.59 7.96
CA GLN A 72 3.91 -7.60 9.23
C GLN A 72 3.17 -8.40 10.30
N GLN A 73 1.84 -8.29 10.37
CA GLN A 73 1.02 -9.12 11.25
C GLN A 73 1.06 -10.59 10.86
N PHE A 74 1.01 -10.90 9.56
CA PHE A 74 1.13 -12.27 9.09
C PHE A 74 2.51 -12.88 9.37
N ALA A 75 3.59 -12.12 9.19
CA ALA A 75 4.93 -12.56 9.58
C ALA A 75 5.03 -12.85 11.09
N ASN A 76 4.40 -12.03 11.92
CA ASN A 76 4.32 -12.25 13.37
C ASN A 76 3.51 -13.51 13.71
N TYR A 77 2.38 -13.73 13.03
CA TYR A 77 1.56 -14.94 13.15
C TYR A 77 2.37 -16.21 12.82
N LEU A 78 3.23 -16.15 11.79
CA LEU A 78 4.13 -17.25 11.44
C LEU A 78 5.36 -17.38 12.35
N GLY A 79 5.62 -16.40 13.22
CA GLY A 79 6.80 -16.36 14.10
C GLY A 79 8.12 -16.02 13.39
N VAL A 80 8.08 -15.27 12.29
CA VAL A 80 9.24 -14.95 11.45
C VAL A 80 9.43 -13.45 11.22
N LYS A 81 10.60 -13.05 10.70
CA LYS A 81 10.84 -11.66 10.29
C LYS A 81 10.21 -11.40 8.92
N LEU A 82 9.72 -10.18 8.71
CA LEU A 82 9.28 -9.71 7.40
C LEU A 82 10.45 -9.11 6.61
N LYS A 83 10.63 -9.54 5.36
CA LYS A 83 11.52 -8.91 4.38
C LYS A 83 10.70 -8.41 3.19
N ILE A 84 10.67 -7.10 3.01
CA ILE A 84 9.99 -6.43 1.90
C ILE A 84 10.97 -6.19 0.75
N THR A 85 10.55 -6.52 -0.47
CA THR A 85 11.20 -6.14 -1.72
C THR A 85 10.25 -5.23 -2.50
N VAL A 86 10.68 -4.00 -2.81
CA VAL A 86 9.87 -3.06 -3.59
C VAL A 86 10.23 -3.18 -5.07
N ARG A 87 9.23 -3.32 -5.93
CA ARG A 87 9.34 -3.35 -7.38
C ARG A 87 8.72 -2.12 -8.01
N GLN A 88 9.10 -1.86 -9.26
CA GLN A 88 8.67 -0.67 -9.99
C GLN A 88 7.24 -0.79 -10.52
N ASN A 89 6.78 -2.02 -10.81
CA ASN A 89 5.46 -2.28 -11.35
C ASN A 89 4.98 -3.70 -11.00
N ILE A 90 3.69 -3.95 -11.25
CA ILE A 90 3.03 -5.21 -10.89
C ILE A 90 3.61 -6.41 -11.65
N SER A 91 4.03 -6.25 -12.91
CA SER A 91 4.61 -7.36 -13.69
C SER A 91 5.85 -7.95 -13.01
N GLN A 92 6.75 -7.09 -12.50
CA GLN A 92 7.96 -7.50 -11.80
C GLN A 92 7.67 -8.26 -10.48
N LEU A 93 6.48 -8.09 -9.89
CA LEU A 93 6.09 -8.85 -8.70
C LEU A 93 5.90 -10.33 -9.03
N PHE A 94 5.23 -10.63 -10.14
CA PHE A 94 4.99 -12.02 -10.55
C PHE A 94 6.29 -12.72 -10.97
N ASP A 95 7.25 -11.98 -11.56
CA ASP A 95 8.60 -12.48 -11.79
C ASP A 95 9.29 -12.92 -10.48
N ASP A 96 8.99 -12.29 -9.33
CA ASP A 96 9.56 -12.68 -8.05
C ASP A 96 9.00 -14.00 -7.51
N LEU A 97 7.72 -14.30 -7.75
CA LEU A 97 7.16 -15.60 -7.40
C LEU A 97 7.75 -16.70 -8.29
N ASP A 98 7.82 -16.44 -9.60
CA ASP A 98 8.31 -17.38 -10.60
C ASP A 98 9.78 -17.75 -10.35
N ASN A 99 10.60 -16.76 -10.00
CA ASN A 99 12.03 -16.95 -9.69
C ASN A 99 12.29 -17.38 -8.23
N GLY A 100 11.24 -17.50 -7.41
CA GLY A 100 11.37 -17.86 -5.99
C GLY A 100 12.06 -16.81 -5.12
N ASN A 101 12.03 -15.54 -5.54
CA ASN A 101 12.54 -14.39 -4.80
C ASN A 101 11.54 -13.88 -3.74
N ALA A 102 10.25 -14.17 -3.92
CA ALA A 102 9.18 -13.89 -2.96
C ALA A 102 8.43 -15.16 -2.57
N ASP A 103 7.85 -15.17 -1.37
CA ASP A 103 6.89 -16.18 -0.94
C ASP A 103 5.44 -15.69 -1.17
N LEU A 104 5.24 -14.37 -1.14
CA LEU A 104 3.94 -13.71 -1.21
C LEU A 104 4.04 -12.35 -1.92
N LEU A 105 3.00 -11.97 -2.67
CA LEU A 105 2.83 -10.65 -3.26
C LEU A 105 1.70 -9.91 -2.54
N ALA A 106 2.03 -8.74 -1.99
CA ALA A 106 1.12 -7.88 -1.25
C ALA A 106 1.25 -6.46 -1.78
N ALA A 107 0.37 -6.08 -2.70
CA ALA A 107 0.53 -4.87 -3.52
C ALA A 107 -0.82 -4.33 -4.06
N GLY A 108 -1.90 -4.47 -3.29
CA GLY A 108 -3.24 -4.10 -3.77
C GLY A 108 -3.65 -4.84 -5.05
N LEU A 109 -3.31 -6.13 -5.19
CA LEU A 109 -3.50 -6.86 -6.44
C LEU A 109 -4.96 -7.27 -6.65
N VAL A 110 -5.55 -6.78 -7.74
CA VAL A 110 -6.89 -7.20 -8.15
C VAL A 110 -6.89 -8.66 -8.61
N TYR A 111 -7.91 -9.39 -8.16
CA TYR A 111 -8.20 -10.76 -8.60
C TYR A 111 -8.44 -10.81 -10.11
N ASP A 112 -7.81 -11.77 -10.78
CA ASP A 112 -7.99 -11.99 -12.22
C ASP A 112 -8.02 -13.49 -12.57
N SER A 113 -9.00 -13.85 -13.39
CA SER A 113 -9.23 -15.24 -13.82
C SER A 113 -8.08 -15.84 -14.64
N ALA A 114 -7.23 -15.03 -15.27
CA ALA A 114 -6.05 -15.52 -15.95
C ALA A 114 -4.87 -15.75 -14.98
N ARG A 115 -4.69 -14.88 -13.98
CA ARG A 115 -3.67 -15.03 -12.92
C ARG A 115 -3.87 -16.28 -12.09
N VAL A 116 -5.10 -16.59 -11.70
CA VAL A 116 -5.38 -17.77 -10.85
C VAL A 116 -5.03 -19.11 -11.50
N LYS A 117 -4.80 -19.14 -12.82
CA LYS A 117 -4.30 -20.33 -13.52
C LYS A 117 -2.82 -20.62 -13.27
N LYS A 118 -2.07 -19.63 -12.79
CA LYS A 118 -0.60 -19.70 -12.55
C LYS A 118 -0.21 -19.40 -11.11
N TYR A 119 -1.06 -18.70 -10.37
CA TYR A 119 -0.78 -18.22 -9.02
C TYR A 119 -1.97 -18.52 -8.12
N GLN A 120 -1.69 -18.70 -6.84
CA GLN A 120 -2.71 -18.98 -5.85
C GLN A 120 -3.16 -17.66 -5.20
N PRO A 121 -4.44 -17.25 -5.36
CA PRO A 121 -4.96 -16.09 -4.66
C PRO A 121 -5.19 -16.43 -3.17
N GLY A 122 -4.92 -15.45 -2.31
CA GLY A 122 -5.31 -15.47 -0.90
C GLY A 122 -6.75 -14.95 -0.69
N PRO A 123 -7.18 -14.85 0.58
CA PRO A 123 -8.46 -14.24 0.94
C PRO A 123 -8.59 -12.80 0.42
N MET A 124 -9.81 -12.37 0.12
CA MET A 124 -10.10 -10.97 -0.20
C MET A 124 -10.08 -10.13 1.08
N TYR A 125 -9.63 -8.88 0.97
CA TYR A 125 -9.53 -7.98 2.11
C TYR A 125 -9.90 -6.51 1.80
N TYR A 126 -10.36 -6.21 0.59
CA TYR A 126 -11.19 -5.07 0.20
C TYR A 126 -11.58 -5.21 -1.28
N SER A 127 -12.36 -4.28 -1.81
CA SER A 127 -12.75 -4.23 -3.22
C SER A 127 -12.37 -2.90 -3.85
N VAL A 128 -12.09 -2.93 -5.16
CA VAL A 128 -11.81 -1.74 -5.98
C VAL A 128 -12.45 -1.83 -7.35
N SER A 129 -12.91 -0.71 -7.89
CA SER A 129 -13.06 -0.54 -9.34
C SER A 129 -11.77 0.02 -9.97
N GLN A 130 -11.53 -0.25 -11.26
CA GLN A 130 -10.51 0.41 -12.08
C GLN A 130 -11.14 1.65 -12.73
N GLN A 131 -10.56 2.82 -12.53
CA GLN A 131 -11.15 4.09 -12.99
C GLN A 131 -10.20 4.84 -13.90
N LEU A 132 -10.75 5.44 -14.96
CA LEU A 132 -10.01 6.36 -15.81
C LEU A 132 -10.00 7.73 -15.17
N VAL A 133 -8.82 8.30 -14.99
CA VAL A 133 -8.62 9.61 -14.39
C VAL A 133 -8.08 10.61 -15.41
N TYR A 134 -8.35 11.88 -15.14
CA TYR A 134 -7.89 13.01 -15.92
C TYR A 134 -7.56 14.19 -15.00
N ARG A 135 -6.93 15.23 -15.55
CA ARG A 135 -6.69 16.48 -14.85
C ARG A 135 -7.86 17.46 -15.02
N VAL A 136 -8.41 17.97 -13.92
CA VAL A 136 -9.42 19.03 -13.92
C VAL A 136 -8.92 20.25 -14.70
N GLY A 137 -9.77 20.76 -15.59
CA GLY A 137 -9.42 21.82 -16.54
C GLY A 137 -9.04 21.30 -17.92
N GLN A 138 -8.71 20.01 -18.05
CA GLN A 138 -8.60 19.32 -19.34
C GLN A 138 -9.93 18.71 -19.77
N TYR A 139 -10.00 18.20 -21.00
CA TYR A 139 -11.17 17.52 -21.52
C TYR A 139 -11.48 16.27 -20.68
N ARG A 140 -12.72 16.16 -20.17
CA ARG A 140 -13.21 14.97 -19.47
C ARG A 140 -13.86 14.02 -20.48
N PRO A 141 -13.28 12.85 -20.78
CA PRO A 141 -13.94 11.87 -21.63
C PRO A 141 -15.20 11.36 -20.94
N ARG A 142 -16.32 11.34 -21.67
CA ARG A 142 -17.61 10.79 -21.21
C ARG A 142 -17.78 9.32 -21.57
N SER A 143 -16.92 8.80 -22.42
CA SER A 143 -16.85 7.40 -22.83
C SER A 143 -15.44 7.09 -23.31
N LEU A 144 -15.13 5.79 -23.40
CA LEU A 144 -13.87 5.30 -23.96
C LEU A 144 -13.79 5.39 -25.49
N ALA A 145 -14.90 5.72 -26.17
CA ALA A 145 -14.98 5.74 -27.64
C ALA A 145 -14.02 6.72 -28.32
N THR A 146 -13.61 7.78 -27.60
CA THR A 146 -12.73 8.84 -28.14
C THR A 146 -11.31 8.77 -27.58
N VAL A 147 -11.01 7.75 -26.76
CA VAL A 147 -9.71 7.61 -26.10
C VAL A 147 -8.72 6.95 -27.05
N THR A 148 -7.64 7.66 -27.34
CA THR A 148 -6.58 7.22 -28.27
C THR A 148 -5.29 6.88 -27.54
N GLU A 149 -4.38 6.20 -28.25
CA GLU A 149 -3.08 5.73 -27.72
C GLU A 149 -2.21 6.85 -27.17
N ASN A 150 -2.30 8.05 -27.75
CA ASN A 150 -1.54 9.21 -27.31
C ASN A 150 -2.06 9.81 -26.00
N GLN A 151 -3.30 9.47 -25.61
CA GLN A 151 -3.97 10.07 -24.46
C GLN A 151 -3.96 9.15 -23.24
N LEU A 152 -4.13 7.84 -23.44
CA LEU A 152 -4.22 6.87 -22.36
C LEU A 152 -2.94 6.03 -22.26
N THR A 153 -2.24 6.17 -21.13
CA THR A 153 -1.13 5.30 -20.75
C THR A 153 -1.43 4.54 -19.47
N ILE A 154 -1.10 3.25 -19.41
CA ILE A 154 -1.40 2.34 -18.30
C ILE A 154 -0.10 1.64 -17.85
N ALA A 155 -0.02 1.36 -16.55
CA ALA A 155 1.10 0.62 -15.96
C ALA A 155 1.00 -0.89 -16.29
N PRO A 156 2.13 -1.60 -16.45
CA PRO A 156 2.13 -3.01 -16.80
C PRO A 156 1.63 -3.84 -15.63
N GLY A 157 0.86 -4.87 -15.94
CA GLY A 157 0.26 -5.75 -14.93
C GLY A 157 -1.03 -5.21 -14.30
N HIS A 158 -1.64 -4.13 -14.79
CA HIS A 158 -3.04 -3.88 -14.44
C HIS A 158 -3.96 -4.89 -15.11
N VAL A 159 -4.94 -5.42 -14.37
CA VAL A 159 -5.92 -6.37 -14.90
C VAL A 159 -6.84 -5.73 -15.95
N VAL A 160 -7.01 -4.41 -15.88
CA VAL A 160 -7.86 -3.62 -16.78
C VAL A 160 -7.50 -3.75 -18.25
N VAL A 161 -6.27 -4.17 -18.60
CA VAL A 161 -5.86 -4.38 -19.99
C VAL A 161 -6.76 -5.41 -20.68
N ASN A 162 -7.17 -6.46 -19.96
CA ASN A 162 -8.08 -7.48 -20.49
C ASN A 162 -9.48 -6.89 -20.74
N ASP A 163 -9.95 -6.01 -19.86
CA ASP A 163 -11.24 -5.35 -19.98
C ASP A 163 -11.25 -4.33 -21.11
N LEU A 164 -10.19 -3.54 -21.27
CA LEU A 164 -10.03 -2.62 -22.39
C LEU A 164 -9.98 -3.34 -23.73
N GLN A 165 -9.30 -4.49 -23.79
CA GLN A 165 -9.29 -5.32 -25.00
C GLN A 165 -10.70 -5.81 -25.35
N ARG A 166 -11.45 -6.34 -24.37
CA ARG A 166 -12.84 -6.75 -24.55
C ARG A 166 -13.71 -5.57 -24.99
N LEU A 167 -13.57 -4.40 -24.36
CA LEU A 167 -14.34 -3.20 -24.67
C LEU A 167 -14.02 -2.68 -26.08
N LYS A 168 -12.75 -2.76 -26.51
CA LYS A 168 -12.33 -2.43 -27.86
C LYS A 168 -13.03 -3.31 -28.90
N GLU A 169 -13.02 -4.62 -28.68
CA GLU A 169 -13.60 -5.61 -29.60
C GLU A 169 -15.13 -5.55 -29.68
N THR A 170 -15.79 -5.17 -28.57
CA THR A 170 -17.26 -5.27 -28.46
C THR A 170 -18.02 -3.95 -28.56
N LYS A 171 -17.42 -2.83 -28.14
CA LYS A 171 -18.14 -1.54 -27.99
C LYS A 171 -17.41 -0.34 -28.59
N PHE A 172 -16.08 -0.28 -28.51
CA PHE A 172 -15.29 0.90 -28.83
C PHE A 172 -14.12 0.55 -29.77
N PRO A 173 -14.36 0.32 -31.07
CA PRO A 173 -13.33 -0.17 -32.00
C PRO A 173 -12.10 0.77 -32.10
N ASP A 174 -12.32 2.07 -31.92
CA ASP A 174 -11.27 3.10 -31.98
C ASP A 174 -10.49 3.27 -30.66
N LEU A 175 -10.89 2.58 -29.58
CA LEU A 175 -10.19 2.60 -28.31
C LEU A 175 -8.74 2.11 -28.49
N SER A 176 -7.79 2.94 -28.09
CA SER A 176 -6.38 2.56 -28.05
C SER A 176 -5.70 3.13 -26.82
N TRP A 177 -4.66 2.45 -26.36
CA TRP A 177 -3.89 2.80 -25.17
C TRP A 177 -2.45 2.34 -25.33
N LYS A 178 -1.57 2.95 -24.55
CA LYS A 178 -0.18 2.54 -24.42
C LYS A 178 0.06 1.88 -23.06
N VAL A 179 0.87 0.83 -23.03
CA VAL A 179 1.43 0.30 -21.78
C VAL A 179 2.87 0.81 -21.65
N ASP A 180 3.19 1.51 -20.57
CA ASP A 180 4.56 1.99 -20.29
C ASP A 180 5.24 1.05 -19.30
N ASP A 181 6.07 0.16 -19.82
CA ASP A 181 6.80 -0.87 -19.07
C ASP A 181 7.74 -0.30 -17.98
N LYS A 182 8.04 1.00 -18.03
CA LYS A 182 8.94 1.69 -17.11
C LYS A 182 8.21 2.51 -16.05
N LYS A 183 6.87 2.53 -16.03
CA LYS A 183 6.12 3.34 -15.05
C LYS A 183 5.12 2.50 -14.27
N GLY A 184 5.11 2.70 -12.95
CA GLY A 184 4.05 2.22 -12.08
C GLY A 184 2.86 3.18 -12.06
N SER A 185 1.75 2.74 -11.48
CA SER A 185 0.48 3.48 -11.44
C SER A 185 0.62 4.84 -10.75
N THR A 186 1.35 4.89 -9.63
CA THR A 186 1.71 6.13 -8.91
C THR A 186 2.35 7.17 -9.83
N THR A 187 3.37 6.78 -10.60
CA THR A 187 4.06 7.68 -11.54
C THR A 187 3.15 8.16 -12.67
N LEU A 188 2.25 7.31 -13.17
CA LEU A 188 1.29 7.71 -14.20
C LEU A 188 0.22 8.66 -13.66
N LEU A 189 -0.24 8.46 -12.42
CA LEU A 189 -1.12 9.42 -11.73
C LEU A 189 -0.44 10.79 -11.60
N GLU A 190 0.83 10.81 -11.18
CA GLU A 190 1.63 12.04 -11.12
C GLU A 190 1.81 12.71 -12.48
N ASP A 191 1.98 11.95 -13.56
CA ASP A 191 2.09 12.50 -14.91
C ASP A 191 0.78 13.14 -15.38
N VAL A 192 -0.38 12.58 -15.02
CA VAL A 192 -1.70 13.22 -15.23
C VAL A 192 -1.81 14.50 -14.41
N ILE A 193 -1.47 14.44 -13.12
CA ILE A 193 -1.45 15.60 -12.21
C ILE A 193 -0.55 16.70 -12.76
N ASN A 194 0.59 16.36 -13.36
CA ASN A 194 1.53 17.34 -13.93
C ASN A 194 1.15 17.81 -15.34
N GLY A 195 0.09 17.26 -15.96
CA GLY A 195 -0.33 17.58 -17.33
C GLY A 195 0.60 17.04 -18.42
N LYS A 196 1.42 16.02 -18.11
CA LYS A 196 2.28 15.31 -19.07
C LYS A 196 1.54 14.17 -19.78
N LEU A 197 0.45 13.69 -19.19
CA LEU A 197 -0.40 12.63 -19.70
C LEU A 197 -1.86 13.08 -19.57
N ASP A 198 -2.68 12.81 -20.60
CA ASP A 198 -4.09 13.18 -20.55
C ASP A 198 -4.84 12.28 -19.57
N TYR A 199 -4.69 10.96 -19.74
CA TYR A 199 -5.41 9.95 -18.99
C TYR A 199 -4.50 8.81 -18.52
N THR A 200 -4.81 8.30 -17.34
CA THR A 200 -4.35 6.98 -16.91
C THR A 200 -5.50 6.22 -16.25
N ILE A 201 -5.26 4.95 -15.93
CA ILE A 201 -6.19 4.14 -15.16
C ILE A 201 -5.49 3.65 -13.90
N ALA A 202 -6.18 3.75 -12.77
CA ALA A 202 -5.73 3.25 -11.48
C ALA A 202 -6.91 2.75 -10.66
N ASP A 203 -6.61 2.11 -9.54
CA ASP A 203 -7.59 1.58 -8.60
C ASP A 203 -8.28 2.74 -7.88
N SER A 204 -9.61 2.66 -7.74
CA SER A 204 -10.45 3.67 -7.05
C SER A 204 -9.91 4.10 -5.69
N VAL A 205 -9.44 3.15 -4.87
CA VAL A 205 -8.84 3.45 -3.57
C VAL A 205 -7.50 4.21 -3.71
N ALA A 206 -6.66 3.84 -4.66
CA ALA A 206 -5.42 4.57 -4.91
C ALA A 206 -5.72 6.00 -5.38
N ILE A 207 -6.72 6.17 -6.25
CA ILE A 207 -7.16 7.46 -6.74
C ILE A 207 -7.68 8.33 -5.60
N SER A 208 -8.57 7.80 -4.76
CA SER A 208 -9.14 8.56 -3.63
C SER A 208 -8.06 9.05 -2.67
N LEU A 209 -7.02 8.25 -2.42
CA LEU A 209 -5.85 8.66 -1.65
C LEU A 209 -5.05 9.78 -2.32
N PHE A 210 -4.83 9.71 -3.63
CA PHE A 210 -4.13 10.77 -4.37
C PHE A 210 -4.93 12.07 -4.41
N GLN A 211 -6.26 12.01 -4.56
CA GLN A 211 -7.12 13.18 -4.60
C GLN A 211 -7.04 14.04 -3.33
N ARG A 212 -6.74 13.42 -2.17
CA ARG A 212 -6.54 14.14 -0.89
C ARG A 212 -5.41 15.17 -0.93
N VAL A 213 -4.42 14.99 -1.78
CA VAL A 213 -3.28 15.93 -1.92
C VAL A 213 -3.14 16.50 -3.33
N HIS A 214 -3.96 16.02 -4.27
CA HIS A 214 -3.99 16.46 -5.67
C HIS A 214 -5.44 16.70 -6.11
N PRO A 215 -6.07 17.81 -5.71
CA PRO A 215 -7.46 18.10 -6.06
C PRO A 215 -7.67 18.20 -7.58
N GLU A 216 -6.65 18.55 -8.36
CA GLU A 216 -6.74 18.55 -9.82
C GLU A 216 -6.90 17.16 -10.44
N LEU A 217 -6.68 16.06 -9.71
CA LEU A 217 -6.94 14.72 -10.19
C LEU A 217 -8.43 14.40 -10.03
N ALA A 218 -9.08 13.99 -11.12
CA ALA A 218 -10.49 13.63 -11.08
C ALA A 218 -10.80 12.35 -11.85
N VAL A 219 -11.81 11.61 -11.39
CA VAL A 219 -12.35 10.45 -12.08
C VAL A 219 -13.19 10.90 -13.27
N ALA A 220 -12.90 10.36 -14.45
CA ALA A 220 -13.71 10.57 -15.64
C ALA A 220 -14.89 9.58 -15.66
N LEU A 221 -14.61 8.29 -15.54
CA LEU A 221 -15.56 7.17 -15.54
C LEU A 221 -14.94 5.90 -14.94
N ASP A 222 -15.78 5.00 -14.43
CA ASP A 222 -15.41 3.63 -14.06
C ASP A 222 -15.24 2.78 -15.32
N VAL A 223 -14.14 2.01 -15.39
CA VAL A 223 -13.85 1.09 -16.50
C VAL A 223 -14.35 -0.32 -16.17
N THR A 224 -14.31 -0.69 -14.89
CA THR A 224 -14.75 -1.99 -14.38
C THR A 224 -15.74 -1.81 -13.23
N ASP A 225 -16.51 -2.85 -12.94
CA ASP A 225 -17.21 -2.98 -11.66
C ASP A 225 -16.20 -3.21 -10.52
N GLU A 226 -16.69 -3.29 -9.28
CA GLU A 226 -15.87 -3.65 -8.12
C GLU A 226 -15.30 -5.07 -8.24
N GLN A 227 -14.01 -5.19 -7.97
CA GLN A 227 -13.25 -6.43 -8.04
C GLN A 227 -12.52 -6.65 -6.71
N PRO A 228 -12.44 -7.89 -6.23
CA PRO A 228 -11.78 -8.18 -4.96
C PRO A 228 -10.28 -8.02 -5.10
N VAL A 229 -9.67 -7.45 -4.07
CA VAL A 229 -8.23 -7.36 -3.91
C VAL A 229 -7.75 -8.52 -3.05
N THR A 230 -6.72 -9.22 -3.52
CA THR A 230 -6.14 -10.39 -2.85
C THR A 230 -4.62 -10.32 -2.84
N TRP A 231 -3.99 -11.10 -1.96
CA TRP A 231 -2.58 -11.44 -2.11
C TRP A 231 -2.40 -12.61 -3.07
N PHE A 232 -1.19 -12.79 -3.58
CA PHE A 232 -0.85 -13.91 -4.45
C PHE A 232 0.38 -14.65 -3.96
N SER A 233 0.32 -15.97 -3.97
CA SER A 233 1.46 -16.86 -3.73
C SER A 233 1.67 -17.78 -4.93
N ARG A 234 2.71 -18.61 -4.86
CA ARG A 234 2.93 -19.67 -5.84
C ARG A 234 1.74 -20.62 -5.86
N LEU A 235 1.35 -21.05 -7.06
CA LEU A 235 0.43 -22.16 -7.25
C LEU A 235 1.25 -23.46 -7.34
N ASP A 236 1.04 -24.34 -6.37
CA ASP A 236 1.60 -25.70 -6.38
C ASP A 236 0.73 -26.63 -5.51
N ASP A 237 1.15 -27.88 -5.37
CA ASP A 237 0.40 -28.91 -4.65
C ASP A 237 0.39 -28.69 -3.13
N ASP A 238 1.21 -27.78 -2.60
CA ASP A 238 1.27 -27.47 -1.17
C ASP A 238 0.33 -26.30 -0.79
N ASN A 239 -0.74 -26.66 -0.09
CA ASN A 239 -1.73 -25.70 0.39
C ASN A 239 -1.41 -25.10 1.77
N THR A 240 -0.24 -25.38 2.37
CA THR A 240 0.06 -24.93 3.74
C THR A 240 0.07 -23.40 3.89
N LEU A 241 0.66 -22.67 2.92
CA LEU A 241 0.69 -21.21 2.96
C LEU A 241 -0.71 -20.61 2.78
N SER A 242 -1.49 -21.15 1.85
CA SER A 242 -2.88 -20.75 1.61
C SER A 242 -3.78 -20.99 2.82
N ALA A 243 -3.61 -22.13 3.49
CA ALA A 243 -4.33 -22.46 4.72
C ALA A 243 -3.94 -21.52 5.86
N ALA A 244 -2.64 -21.21 6.02
CA ALA A 244 -2.17 -20.26 7.02
C ALA A 244 -2.68 -18.83 6.76
N LEU A 245 -2.75 -18.41 5.49
CA LEU A 245 -3.36 -17.14 5.12
C LEU A 245 -4.84 -17.10 5.48
N LEU A 246 -5.59 -18.14 5.14
CA LEU A 246 -7.02 -18.21 5.46
C LEU A 246 -7.27 -18.15 6.97
N ASP A 247 -6.52 -18.93 7.76
CA ASP A 247 -6.61 -18.91 9.23
C ASP A 247 -6.26 -17.53 9.81
N PHE A 248 -5.17 -16.92 9.33
CA PHE A 248 -4.77 -15.58 9.73
C PHE A 248 -5.87 -14.54 9.43
N PHE A 249 -6.39 -14.50 8.20
CA PHE A 249 -7.43 -13.55 7.80
C PHE A 249 -8.73 -13.75 8.58
N ASN A 250 -9.11 -15.00 8.88
CA ASN A 250 -10.25 -15.28 9.75
C ASN A 250 -10.02 -14.73 11.17
N SER A 251 -8.85 -14.97 11.76
CA SER A 251 -8.53 -14.47 13.10
C SER A 251 -8.57 -12.94 13.20
N ILE A 252 -7.99 -12.21 12.24
CA ILE A 252 -7.97 -10.73 12.27
C ILE A 252 -9.32 -10.11 11.88
N ASN A 253 -10.18 -10.88 11.21
CA ASN A 253 -11.55 -10.48 10.94
C ASN A 253 -12.42 -10.62 12.20
N GLU A 254 -12.28 -11.74 12.92
CA GLU A 254 -13.01 -12.00 14.17
C GLU A 254 -12.67 -11.02 15.30
N ASP A 255 -11.41 -10.59 15.42
CA ASP A 255 -10.97 -9.65 16.45
C ASP A 255 -11.04 -8.16 16.04
N GLY A 256 -11.54 -7.91 14.82
CA GLY A 256 -11.70 -6.57 14.24
C GLY A 256 -10.39 -5.86 13.87
N SER A 257 -9.24 -6.53 13.88
CA SER A 257 -7.97 -5.96 13.44
C SER A 257 -7.98 -5.56 11.98
N LEU A 258 -8.61 -6.37 11.11
CA LEU A 258 -8.75 -6.06 9.69
C LEU A 258 -9.54 -4.76 9.50
N ALA A 259 -10.72 -4.64 10.11
CA ALA A 259 -11.56 -3.44 10.04
C ALA A 259 -10.83 -2.18 10.54
N ARG A 260 -10.01 -2.27 11.59
CA ARG A 260 -9.22 -1.13 12.09
C ARG A 260 -8.15 -0.70 11.09
N ILE A 261 -7.50 -1.64 10.41
CA ILE A 261 -6.51 -1.32 9.37
C ILE A 261 -7.21 -0.74 8.16
N GLU A 262 -8.30 -1.36 7.69
CA GLU A 262 -9.10 -0.83 6.59
C GLU A 262 -9.54 0.60 6.88
N GLU A 263 -10.14 0.88 8.04
CA GLU A 263 -10.56 2.23 8.42
C GLU A 263 -9.42 3.24 8.38
N LYS A 264 -8.24 2.86 8.91
CA LYS A 264 -7.04 3.71 8.93
C LYS A 264 -6.59 4.15 7.53
N TYR A 265 -6.73 3.30 6.52
CA TYR A 265 -6.25 3.58 5.16
C TYR A 265 -7.36 3.99 4.19
N LEU A 266 -8.54 3.39 4.32
CA LEU A 266 -9.66 3.46 3.38
C LEU A 266 -10.82 4.34 3.88
N GLY A 267 -11.01 4.46 5.20
CA GLY A 267 -12.21 5.03 5.82
C GLY A 267 -12.50 6.50 5.54
N HIS A 268 -11.54 7.26 4.99
CA HIS A 268 -11.70 8.69 4.69
C HIS A 268 -11.94 8.94 3.18
N GLY A 269 -12.53 7.97 2.47
CA GLY A 269 -12.83 8.07 1.04
C GLY A 269 -14.15 8.80 0.72
N ASP A 270 -15.16 8.67 1.58
CA ASP A 270 -16.53 9.11 1.27
C ASP A 270 -16.79 10.61 1.54
N ASP A 271 -15.94 11.26 2.33
CA ASP A 271 -16.03 12.67 2.72
C ASP A 271 -15.00 13.57 2.01
N PHE A 272 -14.67 13.30 0.74
CA PHE A 272 -13.76 14.19 0.00
C PHE A 272 -14.43 15.53 -0.34
N ASP A 273 -14.30 16.51 0.55
CA ASP A 273 -14.62 17.91 0.25
C ASP A 273 -13.48 18.54 -0.57
N TYR A 274 -13.70 18.61 -1.88
CA TYR A 274 -12.79 19.24 -2.84
C TYR A 274 -12.44 20.70 -2.49
N VAL A 275 -13.38 21.46 -1.94
CA VAL A 275 -13.18 22.88 -1.62
C VAL A 275 -12.33 23.03 -0.37
N ASP A 276 -12.61 22.23 0.65
CA ASP A 276 -11.86 22.25 1.92
C ASP A 276 -10.43 21.75 1.72
N THR A 277 -10.26 20.62 1.03
CA THR A 277 -8.93 20.06 0.71
C THR A 277 -8.07 21.07 -0.05
N ARG A 278 -8.63 21.75 -1.05
CA ARG A 278 -7.89 22.78 -1.81
C ARG A 278 -7.52 23.98 -0.95
N SER A 279 -8.38 24.35 0.00
CA SER A 279 -8.12 25.44 0.94
C SER A 279 -7.00 25.07 1.91
N PHE A 280 -7.01 23.83 2.42
CA PHE A 280 -5.94 23.27 3.26
C PHE A 280 -4.60 23.23 2.53
N LEU A 281 -4.54 22.65 1.34
CA LEU A 281 -3.29 22.57 0.57
C LEU A 281 -2.73 23.96 0.24
N ARG A 282 -3.59 24.91 -0.12
CA ARG A 282 -3.18 26.32 -0.28
C ARG A 282 -2.64 26.91 1.01
N ALA A 283 -3.22 26.59 2.15
CA ALA A 283 -2.70 27.04 3.44
C ALA A 283 -1.36 26.39 3.77
N VAL A 284 -1.17 25.11 3.42
CA VAL A 284 0.11 24.39 3.58
C VAL A 284 1.20 25.07 2.74
N ASP A 285 0.91 25.48 1.52
CA ASP A 285 1.89 26.12 0.64
C ASP A 285 2.17 27.59 1.00
N ASN A 286 1.14 28.34 1.44
CA ASN A 286 1.22 29.80 1.55
C ASN A 286 1.24 30.33 3.00
N VAL A 287 0.75 29.57 3.97
CA VAL A 287 0.61 30.01 5.38
C VAL A 287 1.55 29.23 6.31
N LEU A 288 1.58 27.90 6.18
CA LEU A 288 2.42 27.04 7.04
C LEU A 288 3.91 27.44 7.07
N PRO A 289 4.56 27.85 5.96
CA PRO A 289 5.97 28.23 6.00
C PRO A 289 6.26 29.39 6.95
N GLU A 290 5.31 30.32 7.14
CA GLU A 290 5.46 31.43 8.08
C GLU A 290 5.28 30.99 9.56
N LEU A 291 4.58 29.88 9.79
CA LEU A 291 4.26 29.35 11.12
C LEU A 291 5.13 28.15 11.53
N GLU A 292 5.85 27.53 10.60
CA GLU A 292 6.61 26.30 10.83
C GLU A 292 7.60 26.44 11.98
N ALA A 293 8.36 27.54 12.00
CA ALA A 293 9.33 27.83 13.07
C ALA A 293 8.65 27.96 14.45
N LEU A 294 7.41 28.46 14.48
CA LEU A 294 6.61 28.59 15.69
C LEU A 294 6.19 27.20 16.19
N PHE A 295 5.63 26.37 15.32
CA PHE A 295 5.22 25.02 15.68
C PHE A 295 6.40 24.18 16.14
N LYS A 296 7.53 24.20 15.42
CA LYS A 296 8.76 23.50 15.83
C LYS A 296 9.30 23.95 17.19
N LYS A 297 9.18 25.25 17.51
CA LYS A 297 9.63 25.80 18.80
C LYS A 297 8.78 25.31 19.97
N TYR A 298 7.46 25.18 19.79
CA TYR A 298 6.52 24.84 20.87
C TYR A 298 6.16 23.35 20.92
N ALA A 299 6.39 22.61 19.86
CA ALA A 299 6.26 21.16 19.81
C ALA A 299 7.43 20.48 20.52
N LYS A 300 7.37 20.43 21.86
CA LYS A 300 8.40 19.79 22.70
C LYS A 300 8.28 18.26 22.71
N GLU A 301 7.12 17.76 23.14
CA GLU A 301 6.88 16.32 23.35
C GLU A 301 6.05 15.68 22.24
N ILE A 302 5.38 16.50 21.44
CA ILE A 302 4.58 16.08 20.29
C ILE A 302 5.29 16.45 18.99
N ASP A 303 5.00 15.73 17.90
CA ASP A 303 5.49 16.11 16.57
C ASP A 303 4.90 17.47 16.17
N TRP A 304 5.73 18.38 15.66
CA TRP A 304 5.29 19.72 15.28
C TRP A 304 4.20 19.71 14.20
N ARG A 305 4.15 18.67 13.37
CA ARG A 305 3.10 18.49 12.36
C ARG A 305 1.75 18.14 12.99
N LEU A 306 1.76 17.41 14.11
CA LEU A 306 0.54 17.15 14.88
C LEU A 306 0.04 18.45 15.51
N LEU A 307 0.93 19.26 16.09
CA LEU A 307 0.55 20.57 16.62
C LEU A 307 0.00 21.50 15.53
N ALA A 308 0.64 21.52 14.36
CA ALA A 308 0.18 22.28 13.21
C ALA A 308 -1.18 21.78 12.70
N ALA A 309 -1.41 20.47 12.63
CA ALA A 309 -2.69 19.89 12.21
C ALA A 309 -3.83 20.24 13.17
N ILE A 310 -3.61 20.15 14.49
CA ILE A 310 -4.58 20.59 15.51
C ILE A 310 -4.91 22.07 15.29
N SER A 311 -3.89 22.91 15.14
CA SER A 311 -4.07 24.34 14.90
C SER A 311 -4.83 24.67 13.61
N TYR A 312 -4.63 23.87 12.55
CA TYR A 312 -5.39 24.04 11.31
C TYR A 312 -6.87 23.70 11.54
N GLN A 313 -7.17 22.61 12.25
CA GLN A 313 -8.55 22.24 12.55
C GLN A 313 -9.27 23.30 13.39
N GLU A 314 -8.55 23.97 14.29
CA GLU A 314 -9.12 25.00 15.17
C GLU A 314 -9.41 26.32 14.43
N SER A 315 -8.47 26.81 13.61
CA SER A 315 -8.56 28.17 13.07
C SER A 315 -8.19 28.31 11.59
N HIS A 316 -7.92 27.22 10.87
CA HIS A 316 -7.32 27.25 9.53
C HIS A 316 -6.04 28.08 9.47
N TRP A 317 -5.27 28.04 10.57
CA TRP A 317 -4.10 28.90 10.81
C TRP A 317 -4.34 30.42 10.74
N ASP A 318 -5.57 30.90 11.00
CA ASP A 318 -5.84 32.32 11.17
C ASP A 318 -5.54 32.81 12.61
N PRO A 319 -4.49 33.64 12.82
CA PRO A 319 -4.17 34.22 14.13
C PRO A 319 -5.30 35.07 14.72
N GLN A 320 -6.21 35.58 13.89
CA GLN A 320 -7.29 36.48 14.30
C GLN A 320 -8.66 35.77 14.39
N ALA A 321 -8.69 34.45 14.18
CA ALA A 321 -9.90 33.64 14.26
C ALA A 321 -10.66 33.91 15.55
N THR A 322 -11.98 34.06 15.43
CA THR A 322 -12.88 34.33 16.55
C THR A 322 -14.16 33.54 16.34
N SER A 323 -14.53 32.70 17.31
CA SER A 323 -15.77 31.93 17.25
C SER A 323 -16.94 32.62 17.97
N PRO A 324 -18.20 32.28 17.66
CA PRO A 324 -19.38 32.72 18.40
C PRO A 324 -19.36 32.35 19.90
N THR A 325 -18.63 31.29 20.27
CA THR A 325 -18.48 30.83 21.66
C THR A 325 -17.33 31.53 22.41
N GLY A 326 -16.65 32.50 21.80
CA GLY A 326 -15.70 33.40 22.46
C GLY A 326 -14.25 32.89 22.54
N VAL A 327 -13.95 31.75 21.93
CA VAL A 327 -12.57 31.28 21.70
C VAL A 327 -11.91 32.06 20.56
N ARG A 328 -10.59 32.26 20.64
CA ARG A 328 -9.85 33.11 19.70
C ARG A 328 -8.44 32.60 19.42
N GLY A 329 -7.93 32.98 18.25
CA GLY A 329 -6.55 32.81 17.82
C GLY A 329 -6.23 31.46 17.22
N LEU A 330 -4.94 31.27 16.93
CA LEU A 330 -4.40 30.14 16.16
C LEU A 330 -4.70 28.75 16.75
N MET A 331 -4.98 28.68 18.05
CA MET A 331 -5.29 27.45 18.79
C MET A 331 -6.69 27.51 19.43
N MET A 332 -7.51 28.50 19.07
CA MET A 332 -8.86 28.72 19.59
C MET A 332 -8.97 28.58 21.12
N LEU A 333 -8.16 29.37 21.84
CA LEU A 333 -8.12 29.30 23.30
C LEU A 333 -9.29 30.08 23.93
N THR A 334 -9.90 29.50 24.97
CA THR A 334 -10.84 30.23 25.84
C THR A 334 -10.10 31.32 26.63
N LYS A 335 -10.83 32.31 27.15
CA LYS A 335 -10.24 33.36 28.00
C LYS A 335 -9.61 32.78 29.27
N ASN A 336 -10.27 31.80 29.90
CA ASN A 336 -9.80 31.17 31.13
C ASN A 336 -8.53 30.35 30.88
N THR A 337 -8.49 29.58 29.79
CA THR A 337 -7.30 28.81 29.38
C THR A 337 -6.12 29.72 29.04
N ALA A 338 -6.36 30.84 28.35
CA ALA A 338 -5.31 31.79 28.06
C ALA A 338 -4.73 32.43 29.34
N GLN A 339 -5.60 32.79 30.30
CA GLN A 339 -5.17 33.34 31.58
C GLN A 339 -4.39 32.33 32.44
N SER A 340 -4.81 31.06 32.49
CA SER A 340 -4.07 30.03 33.24
C SER A 340 -2.70 29.73 32.63
N LEU A 341 -2.54 29.94 31.32
CA LEU A 341 -1.27 29.81 30.60
C LEU A 341 -0.45 31.11 30.58
N GLY A 342 -0.92 32.19 31.21
CA GLY A 342 -0.22 33.47 31.27
C GLY A 342 -0.22 34.29 29.97
N LEU A 343 -1.14 34.00 29.04
CA LEU A 343 -1.26 34.70 27.77
C LEU A 343 -2.11 35.97 27.92
N THR A 344 -1.53 37.13 27.60
CA THR A 344 -2.20 38.44 27.64
C THR A 344 -2.96 38.78 26.35
N ASP A 345 -2.52 38.23 25.22
CA ASP A 345 -3.19 38.35 23.92
C ASP A 345 -3.30 36.96 23.27
N ARG A 346 -4.53 36.58 22.88
CA ARG A 346 -4.81 35.28 22.24
C ARG A 346 -4.59 35.31 20.73
N THR A 347 -4.47 36.49 20.11
CA THR A 347 -4.26 36.61 18.66
C THR A 347 -2.82 36.97 18.29
N ASP A 348 -1.94 37.16 19.27
CA ASP A 348 -0.51 37.34 19.04
C ASP A 348 0.21 35.99 18.95
N CYS A 349 0.61 35.63 17.73
CA CYS A 349 1.32 34.38 17.45
C CYS A 349 2.85 34.55 17.48
N GLY A 350 3.39 35.73 17.82
CA GLY A 350 4.84 35.98 17.85
C GLY A 350 5.56 35.96 16.48
N ALA A 351 4.94 35.45 15.42
CA ALA A 351 5.49 35.39 14.06
C ALA A 351 5.83 36.79 13.50
N LYS A 352 5.04 37.82 13.85
CA LYS A 352 5.31 39.22 13.46
C LYS A 352 6.59 39.79 14.10
N HIS A 353 7.05 39.26 15.23
CA HIS A 353 8.28 39.71 15.88
C HIS A 353 9.56 39.16 15.24
N GLN A 354 9.49 38.05 14.50
CA GLN A 354 10.67 37.51 13.79
C GLN A 354 11.04 38.33 12.54
N ARG A 355 10.06 38.88 11.78
CA ARG A 355 10.34 39.82 10.67
C ARG A 355 11.10 41.09 11.11
N ARG A 356 10.90 41.56 12.34
CA ARG A 356 11.61 42.74 12.87
C ARG A 356 13.05 42.48 13.28
N ARG A 357 13.43 41.21 13.46
CA ARG A 357 14.80 40.81 13.86
C ARG A 357 15.67 40.33 12.70
N SER A 358 15.10 40.01 11.54
CA SER A 358 15.86 39.66 10.33
C SER A 358 16.16 40.86 9.43
N LEU A 359 15.58 42.02 9.73
CA LEU A 359 15.79 43.31 9.05
C LEU A 359 16.56 44.32 9.93
N SER A 360 17.12 43.86 11.05
CA SER A 360 18.02 44.59 11.95
C SER A 360 19.31 43.81 12.11
#